data_AF-A0A5C5ZFQ2-F1
#
_entry.id   AF-A0A5C5ZFQ2-F1
#
_cell.length_a   1.000
_cell.length_b   1.000
_cell.length_c   1.000
_cell.angle_alpha   90.00
_cell.angle_beta   90.00
_cell.angle_gamma   90.00
#
_symmetry.space_group_name_H-M   'P 1'
#
loop_
_entity.id
_entity.type
_entity.pdbx_description
1 polymer ?
#
loop_
_entity_poly.entity_id
_entity_poly.type
_entity_poly.pdbx_seq_one_letter_code
_entity_poly.pdbx_strand_id
1 'polypeptide(L)'
;MTETTKTLTFVAAALAAVLLAFVTRPQSADYNVDALIGKPLTRAFLPEEAKSLTITRFDAETATLREFEVAQQDGVWVIPSKGGYPSDAERQMAEATSEVMDREILRVASSSAADHASLGVVDPLSNIEIGQQGVGARVVLAKDNGDELVDLIIGSEVKDAPGQRYVRSANQDVVYIVEIDPERLSTTFEDWIEDDLLKLNPFDLGEVALDDYTAELVMQGMQPSIDWDRRGKAVLAYDDGESAWSAVSLERFNPESREYEPFELAADERLNDEKLDELKTALDDLKIVDVEKKPEGLSATLKAGADFLEKQESVLNLMTHGYAPVPSDDGGAEILSSEGQAVLTLKDGVEYVLRFGNLQLSASGGESAPEGDDGEAAEDSVNRYLFVMARFNEDLVTKPELEELPEAPAAGESDETSEGNGEEASDEDGSADGDSADDDSADGDSADDDPADEAASEEATGEEASQEEDPALVARREAEKRNARRQQEYDNKLAAGRARVEALNDRFGDWYYVIANDVFQKIRLGLDDVITKKTPEDAETGQAEASFTMPGAAIPGLPNLGDGAAPAAEEEAPADEAADEPADEPADEPADTAVSQGAPAEQDAAQEPTTEAPTDEAPAE
;
A
#
# COMPACT_ATOMS: atom_id res chain seq x y z
N MET A 1 -54.24 54.65 54.39
CA MET A 1 -54.62 53.22 54.39
C MET A 1 -54.32 52.67 55.77
N THR A 2 -55.30 52.04 56.42
CA THR A 2 -55.09 51.30 57.67
C THR A 2 -54.14 50.13 57.44
N GLU A 3 -53.31 49.77 58.42
CA GLU A 3 -52.33 48.69 58.27
C GLU A 3 -52.96 47.38 57.80
N THR A 4 -54.19 47.10 58.23
CA THR A 4 -55.00 45.95 57.80
C THR A 4 -55.22 45.90 56.29
N THR A 5 -55.39 47.05 55.63
CA THR A 5 -55.56 47.13 54.18
C THR A 5 -54.25 46.80 53.46
N LYS A 6 -53.10 47.22 53.99
CA LYS A 6 -51.80 46.89 53.42
C LYS A 6 -51.52 45.39 53.52
N THR A 7 -51.78 44.79 54.69
CA THR A 7 -51.61 43.34 54.88
C THR A 7 -52.48 42.53 53.93
N LEU A 8 -53.74 42.93 53.73
CA LEU A 8 -54.67 42.22 52.85
C LEU A 8 -54.27 42.34 51.37
N THR A 9 -53.75 43.49 50.95
CA THR A 9 -53.19 43.66 49.59
C THR A 9 -51.95 42.80 49.37
N PHE A 10 -51.05 42.69 50.35
CA PHE A 10 -49.87 41.82 50.24
C PHE A 10 -50.24 40.33 50.20
N VAL A 11 -51.24 39.90 50.98
CA VAL A 11 -51.75 38.51 50.93
C VAL A 11 -52.40 38.21 49.58
N ALA A 12 -53.18 39.14 49.03
CA ALA A 12 -53.77 38.98 47.71
C ALA A 12 -52.70 38.94 46.61
N ALA A 13 -51.68 39.77 46.68
CA ALA A 13 -50.55 39.76 45.75
C ALA A 13 -49.74 38.45 45.84
N ALA A 14 -49.51 37.93 47.06
CA ALA A 14 -48.85 36.65 47.27
C ALA A 14 -49.65 35.48 46.71
N LEU A 15 -50.98 35.46 46.92
CA LEU A 15 -51.85 34.44 46.34
C LEU A 15 -51.88 34.51 44.81
N ALA A 16 -51.92 35.72 44.25
CA ALA A 16 -51.84 35.91 42.80
C ALA A 16 -50.50 35.44 42.24
N ALA A 17 -49.39 35.69 42.94
CA ALA A 17 -48.06 35.22 42.53
C ALA A 17 -47.93 33.70 42.60
N VAL A 18 -48.48 33.04 43.63
CA VAL A 18 -48.50 31.57 43.72
C VAL A 18 -49.36 30.96 42.61
N LEU A 19 -50.50 31.56 42.30
CA LEU A 19 -51.39 31.09 41.25
C LEU A 19 -50.74 31.29 39.86
N LEU A 20 -50.08 32.42 39.64
CA LEU A 20 -49.30 32.67 38.43
C LEU A 20 -48.18 31.63 38.30
N ALA A 21 -47.41 31.39 39.36
CA ALA A 21 -46.34 30.39 39.38
C ALA A 21 -46.84 28.96 39.15
N PHE A 22 -48.06 28.62 39.58
CA PHE A 22 -48.68 27.33 39.32
C PHE A 22 -49.10 27.18 37.85
N VAL A 23 -49.66 28.24 37.24
CA VAL A 23 -50.13 28.22 35.84
C VAL A 23 -48.98 28.35 34.84
N THR A 24 -47.94 29.11 35.18
CA THR A 24 -46.73 29.26 34.35
C THR A 24 -45.64 28.25 34.71
N ARG A 25 -45.93 27.29 35.60
CA ARG A 25 -44.99 26.21 35.86
C ARG A 25 -44.76 25.51 34.51
N PRO A 26 -43.51 25.41 34.02
CA PRO A 26 -43.26 24.64 32.81
C PRO A 26 -43.79 23.24 33.06
N GLN A 27 -44.79 22.85 32.28
CA GLN A 27 -45.16 21.45 32.21
C GLN A 27 -43.93 20.76 31.63
N SER A 28 -43.30 19.87 32.40
CA SER A 28 -42.39 18.91 31.80
C SER A 28 -43.19 18.26 30.67
N ALA A 29 -42.79 18.48 29.42
CA ALA A 29 -43.24 17.59 28.37
C ALA A 29 -42.72 16.23 28.82
N ASP A 30 -43.61 15.35 29.30
CA ASP A 30 -43.28 13.94 29.46
C ASP A 30 -42.99 13.45 28.04
N TYR A 31 -41.73 13.56 27.64
CA TYR A 31 -41.23 12.92 26.45
C TYR A 31 -41.26 11.44 26.78
N ASN A 32 -42.36 10.78 26.39
CA ASN A 32 -42.55 9.37 26.63
C ASN A 32 -41.56 8.60 25.75
N VAL A 33 -40.35 8.43 26.25
CA VAL A 33 -39.24 7.70 25.61
C VAL A 33 -39.63 6.25 25.31
N ASP A 34 -40.51 5.65 26.12
CA ASP A 34 -40.99 4.28 25.88
C ASP A 34 -41.84 4.18 24.61
N ALA A 35 -42.45 5.29 24.15
CA ALA A 35 -43.16 5.34 22.87
C ALA A 35 -42.22 5.32 21.65
N LEU A 36 -40.90 5.28 21.86
CA LEU A 36 -39.89 5.11 20.82
C LEU A 36 -39.48 3.65 20.63
N ILE A 37 -39.83 2.76 21.56
CA ILE A 37 -39.54 1.32 21.42
C ILE A 37 -40.23 0.77 20.17
N GLY A 38 -39.48 0.02 19.36
CA GLY A 38 -39.91 -0.50 18.05
C GLY A 38 -39.95 0.53 16.93
N LYS A 39 -39.45 1.75 17.14
CA LYS A 39 -39.22 2.72 16.06
C LYS A 39 -37.76 2.68 15.60
N PRO A 40 -37.49 3.09 14.35
CA PRO A 40 -36.12 3.29 13.89
C PRO A 40 -35.34 4.26 14.78
N LEU A 41 -34.08 3.92 15.05
CA LEU A 41 -33.11 4.72 15.79
C LEU A 41 -32.77 6.01 15.02
N THR A 42 -32.58 5.88 13.72
CA THR A 42 -32.19 6.96 12.82
C THR A 42 -33.38 7.44 11.99
N ARG A 43 -33.26 8.63 11.40
CA ARG A 43 -34.26 9.11 10.44
C ARG A 43 -34.14 8.29 9.16
N ALA A 44 -35.24 8.11 8.42
CA ALA A 44 -35.18 7.43 7.14
C ALA A 44 -34.38 8.26 6.12
N PHE A 45 -33.45 7.61 5.42
CA PHE A 45 -32.69 8.11 4.27
C PHE A 45 -32.38 6.94 3.34
N LEU A 46 -31.99 7.22 2.10
CA LEU A 46 -31.56 6.20 1.15
C LEU A 46 -30.05 5.94 1.32
N PRO A 47 -29.55 4.69 1.26
CA PRO A 47 -28.13 4.39 1.42
C PRO A 47 -27.21 5.21 0.51
N GLU A 48 -27.64 5.47 -0.73
CA GLU A 48 -26.88 6.25 -1.72
C GLU A 48 -26.71 7.74 -1.36
N GLU A 49 -27.48 8.25 -0.39
CA GLU A 49 -27.30 9.60 0.15
C GLU A 49 -26.05 9.70 1.04
N ALA A 50 -25.55 8.58 1.59
CA ALA A 50 -24.34 8.57 2.39
C ALA A 50 -23.10 8.71 1.50
N LYS A 51 -22.36 9.80 1.71
CA LYS A 51 -21.18 10.18 0.93
C LYS A 51 -19.92 10.35 1.75
N SER A 52 -20.04 10.31 3.08
CA SER A 52 -18.91 10.14 3.98
C SER A 52 -19.31 9.32 5.21
N LEU A 53 -18.31 8.66 5.78
CA LEU A 53 -18.35 7.99 7.08
C LEU A 53 -17.15 8.48 7.89
N THR A 54 -17.43 8.92 9.11
CA THR A 54 -16.41 9.23 10.11
C THR A 54 -16.64 8.38 11.34
N ILE A 55 -15.60 7.64 11.75
CA ILE A 55 -15.60 6.87 12.99
C ILE A 55 -14.50 7.43 13.89
N THR A 56 -14.90 7.87 15.08
CA THR A 56 -13.98 8.39 16.09
C THR A 56 -13.98 7.49 17.30
N ARG A 57 -12.79 7.02 17.69
CA ARG A 57 -12.56 6.15 18.85
C ARG A 57 -11.53 6.80 19.77
N PHE A 58 -11.68 6.58 21.06
CA PHE A 58 -10.71 7.04 22.06
C PHE A 58 -9.96 5.83 22.62
N ASP A 59 -8.64 5.85 22.51
CA ASP A 59 -7.76 4.86 23.09
C ASP A 59 -7.40 5.28 24.51
N ALA A 60 -7.91 4.53 25.50
CA ALA A 60 -7.75 4.86 26.91
C ALA A 60 -6.34 4.59 27.45
N GLU A 61 -5.55 3.72 26.80
CA GLU A 61 -4.21 3.36 27.22
C GLU A 61 -3.20 4.44 26.83
N THR A 62 -3.35 4.97 25.61
CA THR A 62 -2.50 6.02 25.06
C THR A 62 -3.07 7.42 25.29
N ALA A 63 -4.32 7.52 25.73
CA ALA A 63 -5.08 8.76 25.84
C ALA A 63 -5.15 9.54 24.51
N THR A 64 -5.28 8.83 23.39
CA THR A 64 -5.31 9.41 22.05
C THR A 64 -6.68 9.24 21.38
N LEU A 65 -7.06 10.24 20.58
CA LEU A 65 -8.24 10.18 19.72
C LEU A 65 -7.81 9.63 18.36
N ARG A 66 -8.44 8.54 17.91
CA ARG A 66 -8.26 7.97 16.58
C ARG A 66 -9.49 8.27 15.75
N GLU A 67 -9.29 8.95 14.63
CA GLU A 67 -10.34 9.26 13.67
C GLU A 67 -10.03 8.55 12.35
N PHE A 68 -11.04 7.85 11.84
CA PHE A 68 -11.03 7.26 10.52
C PHE A 68 -12.13 7.92 9.69
N GLU A 69 -11.77 8.46 8.53
CA GLU A 69 -12.69 9.11 7.62
C GLU A 69 -12.53 8.55 6.22
N VAL A 70 -13.66 8.24 5.59
CA VAL A 70 -13.78 7.89 4.17
C VAL A 70 -14.87 8.75 3.54
N ALA A 71 -14.60 9.31 2.36
CA ALA A 71 -15.50 10.25 1.71
C ALA A 71 -15.43 10.18 0.19
N GLN A 72 -16.54 10.47 -0.49
CA GLN A 72 -16.56 10.61 -1.94
C GLN A 72 -16.25 12.06 -2.32
N GLN A 73 -15.16 12.26 -3.06
CA GLN A 73 -14.73 13.55 -3.59
C GLN A 73 -14.64 13.47 -5.12
N ASP A 74 -15.31 14.38 -5.83
CA ASP A 74 -15.36 14.39 -7.30
C ASP A 74 -15.75 13.05 -7.95
N GLY A 75 -16.60 12.27 -7.26
CA GLY A 75 -17.08 10.96 -7.70
C GLY A 75 -16.16 9.78 -7.35
N VAL A 76 -14.99 10.04 -6.76
CA VAL A 76 -14.01 9.01 -6.35
C VAL A 76 -14.01 8.88 -4.83
N TRP A 77 -13.95 7.66 -4.32
CA TRP A 77 -13.78 7.42 -2.88
C TRP A 77 -12.33 7.64 -2.47
N VAL A 78 -12.14 8.40 -1.40
CA VAL A 78 -10.84 8.69 -0.80
C VAL A 78 -10.92 8.52 0.72
N ILE A 79 -9.76 8.40 1.37
CA ILE A 79 -9.64 8.33 2.83
C ILE A 79 -8.98 9.63 3.32
N PRO A 80 -9.75 10.70 3.66
CA PRO A 80 -9.19 11.97 4.12
C PRO A 80 -8.29 11.84 5.34
N SER A 81 -8.62 10.94 6.28
CA SER A 81 -7.80 10.67 7.47
C SER A 81 -6.43 10.05 7.15
N LYS A 82 -6.22 9.59 5.90
CA LYS A 82 -4.95 9.08 5.36
C LYS A 82 -4.42 9.96 4.22
N GLY A 83 -4.60 11.28 4.33
CA GLY A 83 -4.07 12.24 3.37
C GLY A 83 -4.79 12.26 2.01
N GLY A 84 -5.97 11.64 1.92
CA GLY A 84 -6.76 11.53 0.69
C GLY A 84 -6.39 10.34 -0.18
N TYR A 85 -5.94 9.23 0.40
CA TYR A 85 -5.59 8.02 -0.37
C TYR A 85 -6.81 7.49 -1.14
N PRO A 86 -6.68 7.15 -2.44
CA PRO A 86 -7.77 6.55 -3.23
C PRO A 86 -8.26 5.22 -2.65
N SER A 87 -9.57 4.99 -2.65
CA SER A 87 -10.18 3.87 -1.94
C SER A 87 -11.25 3.18 -2.79
N ASP A 88 -11.43 1.88 -2.56
CA ASP A 88 -12.55 1.09 -3.12
C ASP A 88 -13.65 0.91 -2.06
N ALA A 89 -14.12 2.05 -1.54
CA ALA A 89 -15.00 2.08 -0.38
C ALA A 89 -16.43 1.61 -0.66
N GLU A 90 -16.85 1.37 -1.91
CA GLU A 90 -18.26 1.24 -2.27
C GLU A 90 -18.96 0.11 -1.50
N ARG A 91 -18.36 -1.08 -1.47
CA ARG A 91 -18.89 -2.23 -0.73
C ARG A 91 -18.90 -1.96 0.77
N GLN A 92 -17.77 -1.49 1.31
CA GLN A 92 -17.59 -1.30 2.74
C GLN A 92 -18.49 -0.18 3.30
N MET A 93 -18.68 0.91 2.53
CA MET A 93 -19.64 1.98 2.85
C MET A 93 -21.07 1.47 2.88
N ALA A 94 -21.46 0.61 1.93
CA ALA A 94 -22.81 0.05 1.90
C ALA A 94 -23.08 -0.84 3.11
N GLU A 95 -22.09 -1.64 3.53
CA GLU A 95 -22.16 -2.47 4.74
C GLU A 95 -22.26 -1.61 6.01
N ALA A 96 -21.35 -0.64 6.19
CA ALA A 96 -21.35 0.27 7.33
C ALA A 96 -22.65 1.10 7.42
N THR A 97 -23.16 1.58 6.28
CA THR A 97 -24.42 2.33 6.22
C THR A 97 -25.61 1.47 6.63
N SER A 98 -25.66 0.23 6.15
CA SER A 98 -26.72 -0.73 6.50
C SER A 98 -26.71 -1.09 7.99
N GLU A 99 -25.55 -1.03 8.64
CA GLU A 99 -25.40 -1.34 10.06
C GLU A 99 -26.06 -0.30 10.98
N VAL A 100 -26.07 0.97 10.57
CA VAL A 100 -26.63 2.07 11.38
C VAL A 100 -27.99 2.56 10.87
N MET A 101 -28.37 2.15 9.67
CA MET A 101 -29.68 2.44 9.07
C MET A 101 -30.75 1.46 9.57
N ASP A 102 -31.99 1.94 9.73
CA ASP A 102 -33.18 1.13 10.05
C ASP A 102 -33.10 0.23 11.29
N ARG A 103 -32.17 0.49 12.21
CA ARG A 103 -32.07 -0.23 13.47
C ARG A 103 -33.21 0.11 14.41
N GLU A 104 -33.92 -0.88 14.91
CA GLU A 104 -35.03 -0.68 15.83
C GLU A 104 -34.54 -0.43 17.26
N ILE A 105 -35.16 0.52 17.95
CA ILE A 105 -34.97 0.72 19.39
C ILE A 105 -35.64 -0.45 20.12
N LEU A 106 -34.84 -1.34 20.71
CA LEU A 106 -35.36 -2.49 21.45
C LEU A 106 -35.86 -2.09 22.83
N ARG A 107 -35.08 -1.25 23.53
CA ARG A 107 -35.39 -0.72 24.87
C ARG A 107 -34.78 0.65 25.08
N VAL A 108 -35.31 1.38 26.05
CA VAL A 108 -34.67 2.56 26.63
C VAL A 108 -33.85 2.11 27.84
N ALA A 109 -32.54 2.36 27.83
CA ALA A 109 -31.64 2.03 28.93
C ALA A 109 -31.62 3.13 30.00
N SER A 110 -31.49 4.39 29.59
CA SER A 110 -31.49 5.55 30.48
C SER A 110 -31.94 6.80 29.73
N SER A 111 -32.39 7.81 30.47
CA SER A 111 -32.65 9.17 29.97
C SER A 111 -31.78 10.23 30.67
N SER A 112 -30.72 9.79 31.35
CA SER A 112 -29.87 10.62 32.21
C SER A 112 -28.43 10.62 31.72
N ALA A 113 -27.87 11.81 31.49
CA ALA A 113 -26.47 11.98 31.14
C ALA A 113 -25.50 11.42 32.20
N ALA A 114 -25.94 11.35 33.47
CA ALA A 114 -25.13 10.79 34.56
C ALA A 114 -24.78 9.30 34.35
N ASP A 115 -25.56 8.58 33.53
CA ASP A 115 -25.35 7.15 33.31
C ASP A 115 -24.43 6.87 32.11
N HIS A 116 -24.09 7.89 31.30
CA HIS A 116 -23.34 7.69 30.04
C HIS A 116 -22.01 6.95 30.22
N ALA A 117 -21.23 7.31 31.25
CA ALA A 117 -19.96 6.64 31.55
C ALA A 117 -20.15 5.15 31.89
N SER A 118 -21.19 4.81 32.66
CA SER A 118 -21.46 3.41 33.03
C SER A 118 -21.99 2.57 31.87
N LEU A 119 -22.54 3.20 30.84
CA LEU A 119 -23.10 2.57 29.64
C LEU A 119 -22.12 2.59 28.45
N GLY A 120 -20.94 3.20 28.62
CA GLY A 120 -19.93 3.29 27.58
C GLY A 120 -20.27 4.28 26.46
N VAL A 121 -21.15 5.26 26.69
CA VAL A 121 -21.64 6.19 25.65
C VAL A 121 -21.21 7.63 25.86
N VAL A 122 -20.09 7.86 26.56
CA VAL A 122 -19.47 9.19 26.61
C VAL A 122 -18.98 9.56 25.21
N ASP A 123 -19.21 10.81 24.79
CA ASP A 123 -18.78 11.31 23.47
C ASP A 123 -17.24 11.43 23.43
N PRO A 124 -16.54 10.75 22.51
CA PRO A 124 -15.09 10.84 22.37
C PRO A 124 -14.60 12.25 21.97
N LEU A 125 -15.46 13.08 21.37
CA LEU A 125 -15.15 14.47 21.01
C LEU A 125 -15.44 15.48 22.13
N SER A 126 -15.92 15.02 23.29
CA SER A 126 -16.09 15.87 24.47
C SER A 126 -14.77 16.07 25.20
N ASN A 127 -14.77 16.93 26.23
CA ASN A 127 -13.59 17.12 27.06
C ASN A 127 -13.36 15.88 27.94
N ILE A 128 -12.52 14.96 27.46
CA ILE A 128 -12.19 13.71 28.14
C ILE A 128 -11.23 13.98 29.30
N GLU A 129 -11.62 13.57 30.51
CA GLU A 129 -10.74 13.63 31.68
C GLU A 129 -9.69 12.51 31.63
N ILE A 130 -8.49 12.75 32.17
CA ILE A 130 -7.44 11.73 32.23
C ILE A 130 -7.94 10.51 33.02
N GLY A 131 -7.93 9.34 32.38
CA GLY A 131 -8.43 8.10 32.98
C GLY A 131 -9.96 7.95 32.96
N GLN A 132 -10.68 8.81 32.22
CA GLN A 132 -12.11 8.67 32.01
C GLN A 132 -12.44 7.37 31.28
N GLN A 133 -13.30 6.57 31.91
CA GLN A 133 -13.78 5.31 31.35
C GLN A 133 -15.15 5.49 30.69
N GLY A 134 -15.52 4.52 29.85
CA GLY A 134 -16.83 4.47 29.20
C GLY A 134 -16.99 5.46 28.06
N VAL A 135 -15.89 5.82 27.38
CA VAL A 135 -15.92 6.54 26.11
C VAL A 135 -16.41 5.61 25.01
N GLY A 136 -17.41 6.04 24.27
CA GLY A 136 -17.98 5.28 23.16
C GLY A 136 -17.30 5.58 21.83
N ALA A 137 -17.60 4.78 20.81
CA ALA A 137 -17.24 5.07 19.43
C ALA A 137 -18.30 6.00 18.81
N ARG A 138 -17.88 7.15 18.28
CA ARG A 138 -18.78 8.05 17.55
C ARG A 138 -18.77 7.69 16.07
N VAL A 139 -19.95 7.55 15.49
CA VAL A 139 -20.16 7.18 14.08
C VAL A 139 -21.04 8.22 13.43
N VAL A 140 -20.50 8.87 12.40
CA VAL A 140 -21.17 9.93 11.64
C VAL A 140 -21.27 9.52 10.19
N LEU A 141 -22.48 9.55 9.64
CA LEU A 141 -22.71 9.48 8.19
C LEU A 141 -23.23 10.83 7.71
N ALA A 142 -22.68 11.34 6.61
CA ALA A 142 -23.12 12.60 6.03
C ALA A 142 -23.29 12.50 4.50
N LYS A 143 -24.03 13.49 3.97
CA LYS A 143 -24.21 13.72 2.53
C LYS A 143 -22.99 14.41 1.91
N ASP A 144 -23.02 14.54 0.58
CA ASP A 144 -22.01 15.29 -0.19
C ASP A 144 -21.82 16.74 0.28
N ASN A 145 -22.89 17.38 0.73
CA ASN A 145 -22.89 18.75 1.23
C ASN A 145 -22.53 18.87 2.73
N GLY A 146 -22.22 17.75 3.40
CA GLY A 146 -21.92 17.70 4.83
C GLY A 146 -23.14 17.63 5.76
N ASP A 147 -24.37 17.54 5.25
CA ASP A 147 -25.55 17.35 6.09
C ASP A 147 -25.53 15.96 6.75
N GLU A 148 -25.58 15.92 8.08
CA GLU A 148 -25.57 14.69 8.88
C GLU A 148 -26.85 13.86 8.66
N LEU A 149 -26.67 12.61 8.26
CA LEU A 149 -27.71 11.58 8.17
C LEU A 149 -27.83 10.82 9.50
N VAL A 150 -26.67 10.49 10.08
CA VAL A 150 -26.51 9.70 11.31
C VAL A 150 -25.40 10.34 12.15
N ASP A 151 -25.64 10.47 13.45
CA ASP A 151 -24.62 10.86 14.43
C ASP A 151 -24.90 10.11 15.74
N LEU A 152 -24.24 8.96 15.89
CA LEU A 152 -24.46 8.01 16.97
C LEU A 152 -23.20 7.83 17.79
N ILE A 153 -23.39 7.56 19.08
CA ILE A 153 -22.34 7.08 19.98
C ILE A 153 -22.71 5.67 20.39
N ILE A 154 -21.87 4.72 19.98
CA ILE A 154 -22.02 3.29 20.23
C ILE A 154 -21.13 2.94 21.43
N GLY A 155 -21.73 2.38 22.46
CA GLY A 155 -21.06 2.03 23.70
C GLY A 155 -20.87 0.54 23.90
N SER A 156 -20.81 0.16 25.17
CA SER A 156 -20.54 -1.20 25.60
C SER A 156 -21.66 -2.16 25.19
N GLU A 157 -21.30 -3.43 25.04
CA GLU A 157 -22.25 -4.51 24.87
C GLU A 157 -23.14 -4.67 26.11
N VAL A 158 -24.41 -4.99 25.89
CA VAL A 158 -25.37 -5.21 26.95
C VAL A 158 -25.10 -6.57 27.59
N LYS A 159 -24.87 -6.55 28.90
CA LYS A 159 -24.65 -7.76 29.68
C LYS A 159 -25.76 -8.81 29.45
N ASP A 160 -25.35 -10.05 29.22
CA ASP A 160 -26.23 -11.21 28.97
C ASP A 160 -27.10 -11.09 27.69
N ALA A 161 -26.78 -10.17 26.76
CA ALA A 161 -27.49 -9.97 25.50
C ALA A 161 -26.50 -9.75 24.34
N PRO A 162 -25.90 -10.83 23.79
CA PRO A 162 -24.88 -10.71 22.76
C PRO A 162 -25.41 -10.00 21.51
N GLY A 163 -24.60 -9.13 20.92
CA GLY A 163 -24.95 -8.33 19.73
C GLY A 163 -25.84 -7.12 20.02
N GLN A 164 -26.27 -6.90 21.26
CA GLN A 164 -26.99 -5.69 21.67
C GLN A 164 -26.03 -4.70 22.33
N ARG A 165 -26.06 -3.43 21.92
CA ARG A 165 -25.21 -2.37 22.45
C ARG A 165 -26.02 -1.20 22.98
N TYR A 166 -25.43 -0.46 23.91
CA TYR A 166 -25.95 0.85 24.31
C TYR A 166 -25.62 1.87 23.22
N VAL A 167 -26.64 2.58 22.74
CA VAL A 167 -26.48 3.55 21.64
C VAL A 167 -27.26 4.81 21.95
N ARG A 168 -26.69 5.98 21.67
CA ARG A 168 -27.41 7.25 21.73
C ARG A 168 -27.06 8.14 20.55
N SER A 169 -27.96 9.05 20.19
CA SER A 169 -27.58 10.17 19.33
C SER A 169 -26.67 11.12 20.10
N ALA A 170 -25.63 11.66 19.46
CA ALA A 170 -24.65 12.51 20.16
C ALA A 170 -25.28 13.75 20.81
N ASN A 171 -26.33 14.29 20.18
CA ASN A 171 -27.08 15.46 20.63
C ASN A 171 -28.21 15.17 21.65
N GLN A 172 -28.30 13.95 22.17
CA GLN A 172 -29.35 13.53 23.11
C GLN A 172 -28.77 12.77 24.31
N ASP A 173 -29.42 12.94 25.46
CA ASP A 173 -29.05 12.25 26.70
C ASP A 173 -29.63 10.84 26.82
N VAL A 174 -30.70 10.55 26.06
CA VAL A 174 -31.37 9.25 26.10
C VAL A 174 -30.52 8.17 25.44
N VAL A 175 -30.40 7.04 26.12
CA VAL A 175 -29.62 5.87 25.70
C VAL A 175 -30.58 4.73 25.41
N TYR A 176 -30.41 4.14 24.24
CA TYR A 176 -31.19 3.03 23.74
C TYR A 176 -30.38 1.73 23.77
N ILE A 177 -31.08 0.61 23.67
CA ILE A 177 -30.48 -0.69 23.40
C ILE A 177 -30.91 -1.10 22.01
N VAL A 178 -29.91 -1.41 21.18
CA VAL A 178 -30.07 -1.66 19.75
C VAL A 178 -29.15 -2.81 19.37
N GLU A 179 -29.57 -3.64 18.40
CA GLU A 179 -28.68 -4.62 17.77
C GLU A 179 -27.76 -3.89 16.80
N ILE A 180 -26.46 -3.88 17.12
CA ILE A 180 -25.40 -3.32 16.27
C ILE A 180 -24.19 -4.24 16.31
N ASP A 181 -23.71 -4.61 15.13
CA ASP A 181 -22.46 -5.32 14.92
C ASP A 181 -21.32 -4.33 14.62
N PRO A 182 -20.40 -4.08 15.59
CA PRO A 182 -19.30 -3.13 15.39
C PRO A 182 -18.27 -3.62 14.37
N GLU A 183 -18.22 -4.91 14.03
CA GLU A 183 -17.27 -5.44 13.03
C GLU A 183 -17.56 -4.87 11.63
N ARG A 184 -18.82 -4.47 11.37
CA ARG A 184 -19.23 -3.77 10.14
C ARG A 184 -18.79 -2.30 10.10
N LEU A 185 -18.23 -1.79 11.19
CA LEU A 185 -17.77 -0.41 11.37
C LEU A 185 -16.25 -0.40 11.57
N SER A 186 -15.56 -1.03 10.61
CA SER A 186 -14.09 -1.13 10.62
C SER A 186 -13.42 0.23 10.43
N THR A 187 -12.35 0.47 11.19
CA THR A 187 -11.42 1.58 11.02
C THR A 187 -10.05 1.11 10.52
N THR A 188 -9.92 -0.16 10.16
CA THR A 188 -8.70 -0.74 9.62
C THR A 188 -8.55 -0.32 8.17
N PHE A 189 -7.42 0.29 7.83
CA PHE A 189 -7.18 0.86 6.50
C PHE A 189 -7.41 -0.15 5.37
N GLU A 190 -6.92 -1.38 5.53
CA GLU A 190 -7.02 -2.50 4.57
C GLU A 190 -8.45 -2.81 4.11
N ASP A 191 -9.44 -2.66 5.00
CA ASP A 191 -10.83 -2.98 4.69
C ASP A 191 -11.48 -2.01 3.68
N TRP A 192 -10.82 -0.89 3.41
CA TRP A 192 -11.32 0.20 2.58
C TRP A 192 -10.56 0.37 1.27
N ILE A 193 -9.51 -0.41 1.00
CA ILE A 193 -8.63 -0.23 -0.14
C ILE A 193 -8.40 -1.55 -0.88
N GLU A 194 -7.84 -1.44 -2.08
CA GLU A 194 -7.18 -2.56 -2.73
C GLU A 194 -5.82 -2.78 -2.05
N ASP A 195 -5.68 -3.92 -1.37
CA ASP A 195 -4.51 -4.23 -0.56
C ASP A 195 -3.32 -4.72 -1.38
N ASP A 196 -3.53 -5.35 -2.55
CA ASP A 196 -2.44 -5.71 -3.47
C ASP A 196 -1.79 -4.47 -4.11
N LEU A 197 -0.58 -4.17 -3.63
CA LEU A 197 0.19 -3.01 -4.05
C LEU A 197 0.67 -3.12 -5.50
N LEU A 198 1.24 -4.25 -5.89
CA LEU A 198 1.95 -4.35 -7.17
C LEU A 198 1.03 -4.71 -8.32
N LYS A 199 -0.10 -5.38 -8.02
CA LYS A 199 -0.98 -6.00 -9.03
C LYS A 199 -0.17 -6.83 -10.01
N LEU A 200 0.78 -7.57 -9.45
CA LEU A 200 1.74 -8.35 -10.21
C LEU A 200 1.07 -9.64 -10.64
N ASN A 201 1.43 -10.11 -11.84
CA ASN A 201 1.12 -11.47 -12.24
C ASN A 201 2.42 -12.29 -12.09
N PRO A 202 2.44 -13.34 -11.25
CA PRO A 202 3.66 -14.11 -10.97
C PRO A 202 4.28 -14.78 -12.19
N PHE A 203 3.50 -15.01 -13.25
CA PHE A 203 3.98 -15.57 -14.51
C PHE A 203 4.74 -14.56 -15.37
N ASP A 204 4.56 -13.26 -15.12
CA ASP A 204 5.25 -12.20 -15.86
C ASP A 204 6.62 -11.84 -15.24
N LEU A 205 6.92 -12.36 -14.04
CA LEU A 205 8.21 -12.19 -13.39
C LEU A 205 9.32 -12.84 -14.22
N GLY A 206 10.35 -12.06 -14.57
CA GLY A 206 11.54 -12.53 -15.27
C GLY A 206 12.74 -12.61 -14.34
N GLU A 207 13.08 -11.50 -13.67
CA GLU A 207 14.24 -11.43 -12.78
C GLU A 207 13.91 -10.70 -11.47
N VAL A 208 14.61 -11.06 -10.40
CA VAL A 208 14.66 -10.31 -9.14
C VAL A 208 16.11 -9.97 -8.83
N ALA A 209 16.40 -8.67 -8.71
CA ALA A 209 17.67 -8.18 -8.21
C ALA A 209 17.54 -7.75 -6.75
N LEU A 210 18.39 -8.29 -5.88
CA LEU A 210 18.44 -8.03 -4.45
C LEU A 210 19.72 -7.30 -4.12
N ASP A 211 19.62 -6.20 -3.39
CA ASP A 211 20.75 -5.43 -2.87
C ASP A 211 20.69 -5.39 -1.34
N ASP A 212 21.49 -6.24 -0.71
CA ASP A 212 21.50 -6.41 0.74
C ASP A 212 22.52 -5.46 1.38
N TYR A 213 21.97 -4.44 2.04
CA TYR A 213 22.73 -3.51 2.85
C TYR A 213 21.86 -2.92 3.95
N THR A 214 22.51 -2.33 4.95
CA THR A 214 21.89 -1.39 5.90
C THR A 214 22.60 -0.06 5.83
N ALA A 215 21.85 1.04 5.83
CA ALA A 215 22.36 2.39 5.76
C ALA A 215 21.74 3.26 6.84
N GLU A 216 22.56 3.76 7.75
CA GLU A 216 22.12 4.59 8.87
C GLU A 216 22.76 5.98 8.80
N LEU A 217 21.97 7.00 9.13
CA LEU A 217 22.50 8.35 9.28
C LEU A 217 23.20 8.48 10.64
N VAL A 218 24.52 8.61 10.62
CA VAL A 218 25.34 8.80 11.82
C VAL A 218 25.93 10.21 11.87
N MET A 219 26.10 10.73 13.08
CA MET A 219 26.76 12.02 13.28
C MET A 219 28.27 11.81 13.45
N GLN A 220 29.05 12.08 12.41
CA GLN A 220 30.51 12.08 12.51
C GLN A 220 31.00 13.48 12.92
N GLY A 221 31.00 13.73 14.23
CA GLY A 221 31.23 15.06 14.78
C GLY A 221 30.01 15.96 14.60
N MET A 222 30.14 17.08 13.89
CA MET A 222 29.02 17.98 13.54
C MET A 222 28.50 17.77 12.12
N GLN A 223 29.01 16.78 11.39
CA GLN A 223 28.58 16.50 10.01
C GLN A 223 27.77 15.20 9.97
N PRO A 224 26.59 15.20 9.33
CA PRO A 224 25.89 13.96 9.02
C PRO A 224 26.73 13.13 8.03
N SER A 225 26.84 11.83 8.28
CA SER A 225 27.45 10.84 7.40
C SER A 225 26.55 9.61 7.35
N ILE A 226 26.63 8.84 6.28
CA ILE A 226 25.92 7.56 6.18
C ILE A 226 26.90 6.48 6.60
N ASP A 227 26.55 5.70 7.62
CA ASP A 227 27.18 4.42 7.93
C ASP A 227 26.51 3.36 7.06
N TRP A 228 27.27 2.77 6.14
CA TRP A 228 26.73 1.92 5.08
C TRP A 228 27.38 0.54 5.14
N ASP A 229 26.65 -0.40 5.75
CA ASP A 229 27.02 -1.82 5.81
C ASP A 229 26.49 -2.55 4.58
N ARG A 230 27.34 -2.69 3.57
CA ARG A 230 27.06 -3.41 2.33
C ARG A 230 27.47 -4.87 2.50
N ARG A 231 26.59 -5.80 2.13
CA ARG A 231 26.82 -7.24 2.32
C ARG A 231 26.93 -7.98 0.99
N GLY A 232 25.93 -7.85 0.12
CA GLY A 232 25.94 -8.56 -1.17
C GLY A 232 24.84 -8.14 -2.12
N LYS A 233 24.97 -8.62 -3.36
CA LYS A 233 23.99 -8.47 -4.43
C LYS A 233 23.72 -9.81 -5.08
N ALA A 234 22.47 -10.04 -5.45
CA ALA A 234 22.05 -11.22 -6.20
C ALA A 234 21.10 -10.80 -7.33
N VAL A 235 21.30 -11.33 -8.53
CA VAL A 235 20.33 -11.26 -9.62
C VAL A 235 19.91 -12.67 -9.94
N LEU A 236 18.61 -12.93 -9.83
CA LEU A 236 18.00 -14.25 -9.92
C LEU A 236 16.94 -14.23 -11.01
N ALA A 237 17.03 -15.14 -11.97
CA ALA A 237 16.02 -15.29 -13.01
C ALA A 237 15.06 -16.42 -12.65
N TYR A 238 13.79 -16.22 -12.96
CA TYR A 238 12.74 -17.23 -12.80
C TYR A 238 12.23 -17.69 -14.17
N ASP A 239 12.29 -19.00 -14.42
CA ASP A 239 11.68 -19.63 -15.59
C ASP A 239 10.33 -20.23 -15.19
N ASP A 240 9.24 -19.70 -15.74
CA ASP A 240 7.88 -20.16 -15.47
C ASP A 240 7.52 -21.47 -16.17
N GLY A 241 8.20 -21.80 -17.27
CA GLY A 241 8.01 -23.06 -17.99
C GLY A 241 8.61 -24.24 -17.22
N GLU A 242 9.74 -24.01 -16.58
CA GLU A 242 10.45 -25.00 -15.76
C GLU A 242 10.08 -24.91 -14.27
N SER A 243 9.41 -23.83 -13.85
CA SER A 243 9.17 -23.49 -12.44
C SER A 243 10.47 -23.48 -11.62
N ALA A 244 11.54 -22.90 -12.18
CA ALA A 244 12.88 -23.02 -11.62
C ALA A 244 13.59 -21.67 -11.54
N TRP A 245 14.37 -21.49 -10.46
CA TRP A 245 15.24 -20.34 -10.26
C TRP A 245 16.65 -20.60 -10.79
N SER A 246 17.28 -19.55 -11.31
CA SER A 246 18.69 -19.58 -11.70
C SER A 246 19.41 -18.30 -11.28
N ALA A 247 20.70 -18.43 -10.95
CA ALA A 247 21.53 -17.29 -10.58
C ALA A 247 22.14 -16.65 -11.84
N VAL A 248 21.79 -15.40 -12.10
CA VAL A 248 22.38 -14.60 -13.19
C VAL A 248 23.70 -13.99 -12.72
N SER A 249 23.72 -13.43 -11.51
CA SER A 249 24.94 -12.90 -10.87
C SER A 249 24.86 -12.96 -9.36
N LEU A 250 25.96 -13.31 -8.70
CA LEU A 250 26.13 -13.25 -7.25
C LEU A 250 27.39 -12.46 -6.93
N GLU A 251 27.27 -11.43 -6.11
CA GLU A 251 28.38 -10.55 -5.75
C GLU A 251 28.43 -10.35 -4.23
N ARG A 252 29.62 -10.44 -3.65
CA ARG A 252 29.85 -10.17 -2.22
C ARG A 252 30.63 -8.89 -2.06
N PHE A 253 30.23 -8.06 -1.10
CA PHE A 253 30.98 -6.86 -0.79
C PHE A 253 32.27 -7.20 -0.02
N ASN A 254 33.42 -6.74 -0.51
CA ASN A 254 34.69 -6.85 0.18
C ASN A 254 34.99 -5.54 0.93
N PRO A 255 35.00 -5.54 2.28
CA PRO A 255 35.21 -4.33 3.07
C PRO A 255 36.64 -3.77 2.97
N GLU A 256 37.63 -4.57 2.58
CA GLU A 256 39.02 -4.12 2.41
C GLU A 256 39.21 -3.33 1.11
N SER A 257 38.73 -3.85 -0.02
CA SER A 257 38.78 -3.18 -1.32
C SER A 257 37.69 -2.13 -1.50
N ARG A 258 36.59 -2.26 -0.74
CA ARG A 258 35.35 -1.47 -0.85
C ARG A 258 34.64 -1.66 -2.19
N GLU A 259 34.80 -2.83 -2.79
CA GLU A 259 34.23 -3.21 -4.09
C GLU A 259 33.38 -4.50 -3.94
N TYR A 260 32.44 -4.70 -4.86
CA TYR A 260 31.72 -5.96 -4.99
C TYR A 260 32.55 -6.94 -5.83
N GLU A 261 32.71 -8.17 -5.34
CA GLU A 261 33.44 -9.23 -6.00
C GLU A 261 32.46 -10.33 -6.45
N PRO A 262 32.38 -10.65 -7.76
CA PRO A 262 31.51 -11.69 -8.26
C PRO A 262 32.03 -13.08 -7.85
N PHE A 263 31.11 -14.01 -7.60
CA PHE A 263 31.44 -15.40 -7.33
C PHE A 263 30.41 -16.36 -7.94
N GLU A 264 30.82 -17.61 -8.13
CA GLU A 264 29.94 -18.71 -8.53
C GLU A 264 29.65 -19.60 -7.32
N LEU A 265 28.50 -20.27 -7.34
CA LEU A 265 28.13 -21.25 -6.31
C LEU A 265 29.18 -22.37 -6.24
N ALA A 266 29.56 -22.74 -5.01
CA ALA A 266 30.46 -23.87 -4.81
C ALA A 266 29.80 -25.19 -5.26
N ALA A 267 30.60 -26.24 -5.47
CA ALA A 267 30.11 -27.54 -5.92
C ALA A 267 29.07 -28.16 -4.96
N ASP A 268 29.20 -27.89 -3.67
CA ASP A 268 28.32 -28.31 -2.57
C ASP A 268 27.20 -27.30 -2.27
N GLU A 269 27.03 -26.26 -3.07
CA GLU A 269 26.01 -25.21 -2.91
C GLU A 269 24.97 -25.24 -4.05
N ARG A 270 23.77 -24.76 -3.74
CA ARG A 270 22.66 -24.53 -4.67
C ARG A 270 21.84 -23.31 -4.23
N LEU A 271 20.96 -22.85 -5.11
CA LEU A 271 19.93 -21.90 -4.72
C LEU A 271 18.97 -22.52 -3.71
N ASN A 272 18.45 -21.68 -2.82
CA ASN A 272 17.46 -22.05 -1.83
C ASN A 272 16.05 -21.82 -2.39
N ASP A 273 15.57 -22.78 -3.20
CA ASP A 273 14.29 -22.66 -3.91
C ASP A 273 13.12 -22.37 -2.97
N GLU A 274 13.10 -22.94 -1.77
CA GLU A 274 12.07 -22.69 -0.76
C GLU A 274 11.99 -21.19 -0.39
N LYS A 275 13.13 -20.55 -0.12
CA LYS A 275 13.19 -19.12 0.18
C LYS A 275 12.85 -18.25 -1.02
N LEU A 276 13.24 -18.66 -2.23
CA LEU A 276 12.95 -17.92 -3.44
C LEU A 276 11.47 -18.00 -3.84
N ASP A 277 10.81 -19.12 -3.57
CA ASP A 277 9.37 -19.27 -3.76
C ASP A 277 8.56 -18.50 -2.70
N GLU A 278 9.03 -18.46 -1.46
CA GLU A 278 8.49 -17.55 -0.42
C GLU A 278 8.61 -16.08 -0.85
N LEU A 279 9.77 -15.67 -1.36
CA LEU A 279 10.00 -14.33 -1.92
C LEU A 279 8.99 -14.03 -3.03
N LYS A 280 8.86 -14.91 -4.03
CA LYS A 280 7.92 -14.69 -5.14
C LYS A 280 6.47 -14.60 -4.67
N THR A 281 6.07 -15.44 -3.72
CA THR A 281 4.73 -15.40 -3.14
C THR A 281 4.50 -14.09 -2.38
N ALA A 282 5.49 -13.63 -1.60
CA ALA A 282 5.40 -12.36 -0.87
C ALA A 282 5.38 -11.13 -1.80
N LEU A 283 5.98 -11.22 -2.98
CA LEU A 283 5.92 -10.18 -4.01
C LEU A 283 4.56 -10.13 -4.73
N ASP A 284 3.92 -11.29 -4.92
CA ASP A 284 2.56 -11.40 -5.48
C ASP A 284 1.51 -10.87 -4.50
N ASP A 285 1.57 -11.32 -3.25
CA ASP A 285 0.62 -10.95 -2.19
C ASP A 285 1.14 -9.79 -1.32
N LEU A 286 1.76 -8.78 -1.95
CA LEU A 286 2.33 -7.65 -1.22
C LEU A 286 1.23 -6.70 -0.75
N LYS A 287 0.71 -6.99 0.45
CA LYS A 287 -0.36 -6.22 1.10
C LYS A 287 0.15 -4.93 1.77
N ILE A 288 -0.63 -3.87 1.64
CA ILE A 288 -0.42 -2.60 2.35
C ILE A 288 -1.26 -2.53 3.61
N VAL A 289 -0.63 -2.26 4.75
CA VAL A 289 -1.32 -2.13 6.05
C VAL A 289 -1.66 -0.67 6.38
N ASP A 290 -0.89 0.27 5.84
CA ASP A 290 -1.10 1.71 6.00
C ASP A 290 -0.39 2.51 4.91
N VAL A 291 -0.66 3.81 4.83
CA VAL A 291 -0.03 4.76 3.90
C VAL A 291 0.19 6.13 4.55
N GLU A 292 1.26 6.80 4.12
CA GLU A 292 1.52 8.19 4.47
C GLU A 292 1.84 9.02 3.23
N LYS A 293 1.30 10.23 3.17
CA LYS A 293 1.52 11.12 2.02
C LYS A 293 2.93 11.69 2.03
N LYS A 294 3.63 11.58 0.90
CA LYS A 294 4.94 12.20 0.70
C LYS A 294 4.81 13.73 0.67
N PRO A 295 5.85 14.47 1.10
CA PRO A 295 5.91 15.91 0.90
C PRO A 295 5.92 16.28 -0.58
N GLU A 296 5.30 17.41 -0.92
CA GLU A 296 5.31 17.93 -2.28
C GLU A 296 6.75 18.15 -2.81
N GLY A 297 6.99 17.76 -4.06
CA GLY A 297 8.27 17.93 -4.75
C GLY A 297 9.20 16.71 -4.71
N LEU A 298 8.82 15.63 -4.02
CA LEU A 298 9.46 14.32 -4.18
C LEU A 298 8.90 13.67 -5.45
N SER A 299 9.62 13.76 -6.57
CA SER A 299 9.12 13.20 -7.83
C SER A 299 8.99 11.67 -7.75
N ALA A 300 8.01 11.11 -8.48
CA ALA A 300 7.82 9.67 -8.63
C ALA A 300 9.06 8.94 -9.22
N THR A 301 9.98 9.70 -9.85
CA THR A 301 11.19 9.19 -10.50
C THR A 301 12.47 9.26 -9.63
N LEU A 302 12.35 9.38 -8.31
CA LEU A 302 13.47 9.44 -7.34
C LEU A 302 14.43 10.63 -7.49
N LYS A 303 14.18 11.53 -8.44
CA LYS A 303 14.93 12.78 -8.52
C LYS A 303 14.25 13.77 -7.59
N ALA A 304 14.84 13.93 -6.41
CA ALA A 304 14.55 15.12 -5.62
C ALA A 304 15.00 16.33 -6.46
N GLY A 305 14.05 17.19 -6.85
CA GLY A 305 14.41 18.46 -7.47
C GLY A 305 15.33 19.25 -6.53
N ALA A 306 16.18 20.11 -7.07
CA ALA A 306 17.07 20.95 -6.24
C ALA A 306 16.27 21.68 -5.13
N ASP A 307 15.08 22.17 -5.48
CA ASP A 307 14.14 22.83 -4.58
C ASP A 307 13.62 21.94 -3.43
N PHE A 308 13.60 20.61 -3.60
CA PHE A 308 13.19 19.67 -2.56
C PHE A 308 14.31 19.48 -1.52
N LEU A 309 15.56 19.36 -1.97
CA LEU A 309 16.72 19.18 -1.09
C LEU A 309 17.03 20.43 -0.26
N GLU A 310 16.61 21.61 -0.73
CA GLU A 310 16.73 22.87 0.01
C GLU A 310 15.75 22.97 1.20
N LYS A 311 14.66 22.19 1.18
CA LYS A 311 13.66 22.17 2.26
C LYS A 311 14.07 21.20 3.36
N GLN A 312 14.56 21.74 4.46
CA GLN A 312 14.98 20.95 5.63
C GLN A 312 13.87 19.99 6.13
N GLU A 313 12.61 20.43 6.12
CA GLU A 313 11.46 19.61 6.54
C GLU A 313 11.23 18.41 5.64
N SER A 314 11.37 18.58 4.32
CA SER A 314 11.21 17.52 3.32
C SER A 314 12.30 16.46 3.44
N VAL A 315 13.55 16.90 3.66
CA VAL A 315 14.69 16.00 3.90
C VAL A 315 14.53 15.25 5.22
N LEU A 316 14.09 15.93 6.28
CA LEU A 316 13.84 15.31 7.57
C LEU A 316 12.71 14.29 7.50
N ASN A 317 11.64 14.58 6.75
CA ASN A 317 10.56 13.64 6.49
C ASN A 317 11.08 12.34 5.84
N LEU A 318 11.85 12.43 4.75
CA LEU A 318 12.48 11.25 4.13
C LEU A 318 13.32 10.46 5.15
N MET A 319 14.18 11.16 5.91
CA MET A 319 15.09 10.52 6.87
C MET A 319 14.33 9.79 7.98
N THR A 320 13.26 10.38 8.52
CA THR A 320 12.40 9.73 9.51
C THR A 320 11.78 8.44 8.97
N HIS A 321 11.46 8.40 7.67
CA HIS A 321 10.90 7.23 7.00
C HIS A 321 11.96 6.22 6.51
N GLY A 322 13.26 6.51 6.69
CA GLY A 322 14.36 5.62 6.32
C GLY A 322 14.90 5.83 4.92
N TYR A 323 14.79 7.06 4.40
CA TYR A 323 15.28 7.42 3.07
C TYR A 323 16.21 8.62 3.17
N ALA A 324 17.38 8.54 2.53
CA ALA A 324 18.38 9.60 2.56
C ALA A 324 18.74 10.03 1.13
N PRO A 325 18.69 11.33 0.80
CA PRO A 325 19.20 11.81 -0.47
C PRO A 325 20.73 11.71 -0.50
N VAL A 326 21.26 11.01 -1.48
CA VAL A 326 22.70 10.89 -1.78
C VAL A 326 23.01 11.58 -3.10
N PRO A 327 24.13 12.33 -3.21
CA PRO A 327 24.52 12.95 -4.47
C PRO A 327 24.67 11.89 -5.58
N SER A 328 24.08 12.16 -6.73
CA SER A 328 24.22 11.35 -7.94
C SER A 328 25.26 12.00 -8.88
N ASP A 329 25.94 11.19 -9.67
CA ASP A 329 26.99 11.65 -10.61
C ASP A 329 26.46 12.64 -11.66
N ASP A 330 25.16 12.59 -11.97
CA ASP A 330 24.48 13.49 -12.91
C ASP A 330 24.14 14.88 -12.31
N GLY A 331 24.62 15.18 -11.10
CA GLY A 331 24.38 16.47 -10.42
C GLY A 331 23.01 16.59 -9.75
N GLY A 332 22.26 15.49 -9.65
CA GLY A 332 21.03 15.37 -8.84
C GLY A 332 21.28 14.68 -7.50
N ALA A 333 20.21 14.32 -6.79
CA ALA A 333 20.27 13.37 -5.67
C ALA A 333 19.45 12.12 -5.98
N GLU A 334 20.03 10.97 -5.69
CA GLU A 334 19.33 9.69 -5.63
C GLU A 334 18.87 9.42 -4.20
N ILE A 335 17.82 8.64 -4.02
CA ILE A 335 17.33 8.26 -2.69
C ILE A 335 17.90 6.89 -2.30
N LEU A 336 18.68 6.86 -1.22
CA LEU A 336 19.17 5.64 -0.58
C LEU A 336 18.18 5.21 0.52
N SER A 337 17.75 3.95 0.50
CA SER A 337 16.97 3.34 1.60
C SER A 337 17.86 2.98 2.80
N SER A 338 17.26 2.81 3.98
CA SER A 338 17.97 2.31 5.15
C SER A 338 18.14 0.79 5.16
N GLU A 339 17.25 0.02 4.53
CA GLU A 339 17.20 -1.44 4.66
C GLU A 339 17.23 -2.20 3.33
N GLY A 340 18.12 -1.79 2.43
CA GLY A 340 18.30 -2.46 1.14
C GLY A 340 17.22 -2.12 0.11
N GLN A 341 17.27 -2.81 -1.02
CA GLN A 341 16.29 -2.69 -2.10
C GLN A 341 16.12 -4.00 -2.87
N ALA A 342 14.94 -4.18 -3.46
CA ALA A 342 14.66 -5.24 -4.41
C ALA A 342 14.13 -4.62 -5.71
N VAL A 343 14.59 -5.13 -6.86
CA VAL A 343 14.09 -4.74 -8.18
C VAL A 343 13.48 -5.97 -8.84
N LEU A 344 12.20 -5.89 -9.17
CA LEU A 344 11.49 -6.93 -9.88
C LEU A 344 11.41 -6.54 -11.34
N THR A 345 11.97 -7.37 -12.21
CA THR A 345 11.97 -7.17 -13.65
C THR A 345 10.95 -8.08 -14.30
N LEU A 346 9.96 -7.49 -14.96
CA LEU A 346 8.96 -8.21 -15.74
C LEU A 346 9.45 -8.48 -17.16
N LYS A 347 8.89 -9.53 -17.78
CA LYS A 347 9.20 -9.95 -19.16
C LYS A 347 8.89 -8.90 -20.23
N ASP A 348 8.05 -7.93 -19.93
CA ASP A 348 7.73 -6.81 -20.82
C ASP A 348 8.69 -5.62 -20.67
N GLY A 349 9.68 -5.71 -19.78
CA GLY A 349 10.68 -4.67 -19.52
C GLY A 349 10.28 -3.67 -18.43
N VAL A 350 9.12 -3.83 -17.80
CA VAL A 350 8.75 -3.01 -16.63
C VAL A 350 9.48 -3.51 -15.39
N GLU A 351 10.08 -2.59 -14.66
CA GLU A 351 10.77 -2.89 -13.40
C GLU A 351 10.11 -2.17 -12.23
N TYR A 352 9.72 -2.92 -11.19
CA TYR A 352 9.31 -2.36 -9.90
C TYR A 352 10.54 -2.23 -9.00
N VAL A 353 10.77 -1.04 -8.46
CA VAL A 353 11.85 -0.80 -7.50
C VAL A 353 11.22 -0.64 -6.11
N LEU A 354 11.54 -1.58 -5.22
CA LEU A 354 11.10 -1.64 -3.84
C LEU A 354 12.26 -1.23 -2.94
N ARG A 355 12.10 -0.12 -2.21
CA ARG A 355 13.11 0.37 -1.27
C ARG A 355 12.56 0.36 0.13
N PHE A 356 13.29 -0.29 1.04
CA PHE A 356 12.80 -0.54 2.39
C PHE A 356 13.33 0.50 3.37
N GLY A 357 12.41 1.16 4.07
CA GLY A 357 12.69 2.22 5.02
C GLY A 357 12.73 1.75 6.47
N ASN A 358 12.52 2.72 7.36
CA ASN A 358 12.51 2.50 8.80
C ASN A 358 11.27 1.73 9.26
N LEU A 359 11.35 1.17 10.46
CA LEU A 359 10.19 0.64 11.14
C LEU A 359 9.18 1.74 11.43
N GLN A 360 7.92 1.47 11.11
CA GLN A 360 6.81 2.23 11.62
C GLN A 360 6.39 1.57 12.95
N LEU A 361 6.61 2.27 14.06
CA LEU A 361 5.96 1.86 15.31
C LEU A 361 4.48 2.14 15.13
N SER A 362 3.69 1.08 14.92
CA SER A 362 2.26 1.18 14.70
C SER A 362 1.62 1.87 15.90
N ALA A 363 1.11 3.09 15.70
CA ALA A 363 0.08 3.63 16.58
C ALA A 363 -1.31 3.04 16.26
N SER A 364 -1.42 2.12 15.30
CA SER A 364 -2.68 1.57 14.78
C SER A 364 -2.89 0.07 15.03
N GLY A 365 -2.06 -0.59 15.84
CA GLY A 365 -2.26 -2.00 16.21
C GLY A 365 -3.15 -2.13 17.45
N GLY A 366 -4.33 -2.74 17.30
CA GLY A 366 -5.08 -3.33 18.42
C GLY A 366 -6.29 -2.54 18.90
N GLU A 367 -7.40 -2.67 18.18
CA GLU A 367 -8.72 -2.63 18.81
C GLU A 367 -8.75 -3.76 19.85
N SER A 368 -8.97 -3.42 21.12
CA SER A 368 -8.96 -4.39 22.22
C SER A 368 -9.97 -5.52 21.96
N ALA A 369 -9.48 -6.75 21.89
CA ALA A 369 -10.31 -7.94 22.08
C ALA A 369 -11.04 -7.84 23.43
N PRO A 370 -12.29 -8.33 23.53
CA PRO A 370 -13.02 -8.31 24.80
C PRO A 370 -12.27 -9.13 25.84
N GLU A 371 -12.17 -8.58 27.07
CA GLU A 371 -11.47 -9.18 28.21
C GLU A 371 -11.79 -10.66 28.39
N GLY A 372 -10.79 -11.52 28.20
CA GLY A 372 -10.91 -12.96 28.44
C GLY A 372 -9.64 -13.75 28.14
N ASP A 373 -8.92 -14.09 29.21
CA ASP A 373 -7.90 -15.15 29.36
C ASP A 373 -6.42 -14.77 29.17
N ASP A 374 -5.63 -15.10 30.19
CA ASP A 374 -4.18 -14.91 30.29
C ASP A 374 -3.45 -15.80 29.26
N GLY A 375 -2.81 -15.19 28.25
CA GLY A 375 -1.92 -15.90 27.34
C GLY A 375 -1.26 -14.97 26.31
N GLU A 376 0.03 -14.72 26.50
CA GLU A 376 0.96 -14.06 25.58
C GLU A 376 0.58 -12.65 25.11
N ALA A 377 1.33 -11.65 25.57
CA ALA A 377 1.35 -10.33 24.95
C ALA A 377 1.56 -10.52 23.43
N ALA A 378 0.61 -10.05 22.63
CA ALA A 378 0.77 -9.96 21.19
C ALA A 378 2.13 -9.30 20.92
N GLU A 379 3.06 -10.04 20.31
CA GLU A 379 4.27 -9.44 19.79
C GLU A 379 3.81 -8.37 18.80
N ASP A 380 4.03 -7.11 19.19
CA ASP A 380 3.61 -5.91 18.46
C ASP A 380 3.80 -6.13 16.95
N SER A 381 2.74 -5.92 16.16
CA SER A 381 2.80 -6.03 14.70
C SER A 381 3.75 -4.95 14.16
N VAL A 382 5.04 -5.27 14.12
CA VAL A 382 6.08 -4.37 13.63
C VAL A 382 5.86 -4.18 12.14
N ASN A 383 5.72 -2.92 11.72
CA ASN A 383 5.50 -2.55 10.33
C ASN A 383 6.70 -1.78 9.79
N ARG A 384 6.83 -1.69 8.46
CA ARG A 384 7.95 -0.99 7.81
C ARG A 384 7.48 -0.12 6.66
N TYR A 385 8.09 1.05 6.51
CA TYR A 385 7.90 1.88 5.33
C TYR A 385 8.49 1.25 4.08
N LEU A 386 7.76 1.37 2.99
CA LEU A 386 8.14 0.93 1.66
C LEU A 386 7.97 2.09 0.68
N PHE A 387 9.02 2.35 -0.09
CA PHE A 387 8.99 3.26 -1.22
C PHE A 387 8.95 2.41 -2.49
N VAL A 388 7.92 2.63 -3.30
CA VAL A 388 7.71 1.93 -4.58
C VAL A 388 7.78 2.92 -5.73
N MET A 389 8.38 2.47 -6.83
CA MET A 389 8.29 3.13 -8.13
C MET A 389 8.37 2.10 -9.25
N ALA A 390 8.10 2.53 -10.48
CA ALA A 390 8.34 1.77 -11.69
C ALA A 390 9.37 2.47 -12.60
N ARG A 391 10.16 1.69 -13.32
CA ARG A 391 11.02 2.17 -14.42
C ARG A 391 10.93 1.22 -15.62
N PHE A 392 11.30 1.70 -16.79
CA PHE A 392 11.28 0.90 -18.01
C PHE A 392 12.70 0.57 -18.47
N ASN A 393 12.99 -0.71 -18.65
CA ASN A 393 14.24 -1.20 -19.17
C ASN A 393 14.10 -1.57 -20.65
N GLU A 394 14.47 -0.64 -21.53
CA GLU A 394 14.32 -0.78 -22.98
C GLU A 394 15.23 -1.86 -23.57
N ASP A 395 16.32 -2.20 -22.88
CA ASP A 395 17.29 -3.19 -23.35
C ASP A 395 16.74 -4.62 -23.29
N LEU A 396 15.71 -4.85 -22.46
CA LEU A 396 14.99 -6.13 -22.38
C LEU A 396 13.99 -6.32 -23.53
N VAL A 397 13.63 -5.24 -24.25
CA VAL A 397 12.75 -5.34 -25.41
C VAL A 397 13.59 -5.77 -26.63
N THR A 398 13.42 -7.01 -27.06
CA THR A 398 14.17 -7.59 -28.19
C THR A 398 13.96 -6.77 -29.47
N LYS A 399 15.05 -6.18 -29.99
CA LYS A 399 15.05 -5.45 -31.26
C LYS A 399 14.76 -6.40 -32.43
N PRO A 400 13.86 -6.06 -33.35
CA PRO A 400 13.49 -6.96 -34.45
C PRO A 400 14.63 -7.11 -35.46
N GLU A 401 14.85 -8.34 -35.93
CA GLU A 401 15.70 -8.59 -37.10
C GLU A 401 14.94 -8.19 -38.37
N LEU A 402 15.49 -7.26 -39.13
CA LEU A 402 14.92 -6.78 -40.40
C LEU A 402 15.49 -7.58 -41.57
N GLU A 403 14.61 -8.03 -42.47
CA GLU A 403 15.00 -8.74 -43.70
C GLU A 403 15.80 -7.82 -44.63
N GLU A 404 16.87 -8.32 -45.22
CA GLU A 404 17.60 -7.60 -46.27
C GLU A 404 16.74 -7.43 -47.52
N LEU A 405 16.73 -6.22 -48.07
CA LEU A 405 15.94 -5.92 -49.27
C LEU A 405 16.62 -6.53 -50.52
N PRO A 406 15.86 -7.19 -51.42
CA PRO A 406 16.40 -7.65 -52.70
C PRO A 406 17.04 -6.50 -53.49
N GLU A 407 18.18 -6.78 -54.14
CA GLU A 407 18.79 -5.81 -55.05
C GLU A 407 17.79 -5.42 -56.15
N ALA A 408 17.59 -4.12 -56.34
CA ALA A 408 16.74 -3.65 -57.41
C ALA A 408 17.33 -4.11 -58.76
N PRO A 409 16.50 -4.54 -59.72
CA PRO A 409 16.99 -4.87 -61.06
C PRO A 409 17.78 -3.69 -61.60
N ALA A 410 19.03 -3.94 -62.03
CA ALA A 410 19.84 -2.92 -62.66
C ALA A 410 19.08 -2.36 -63.86
N ALA A 411 18.58 -1.12 -63.75
CA ALA A 411 18.10 -0.39 -64.90
C ALA A 411 19.26 -0.37 -65.91
N GLY A 412 19.02 -0.94 -67.09
CA GLY A 412 20.03 -1.17 -68.10
C GLY A 412 20.87 0.07 -68.38
N GLU A 413 22.16 -0.17 -68.55
CA GLU A 413 23.18 0.77 -68.98
C GLU A 413 22.68 1.67 -70.12
N SER A 414 22.37 2.93 -69.82
CA SER A 414 22.60 4.03 -70.76
C SER A 414 23.93 4.65 -70.38
N ASP A 415 24.94 4.15 -71.08
CA ASP A 415 26.30 4.67 -71.18
C ASP A 415 26.26 6.15 -71.59
N GLU A 416 26.51 7.08 -70.65
CA GLU A 416 27.11 8.37 -70.99
C GLU A 416 28.20 8.71 -69.97
N THR A 417 29.41 8.69 -70.51
CA THR A 417 30.66 9.12 -69.93
C THR A 417 30.62 10.60 -69.54
N SER A 418 31.03 10.94 -68.32
CA SER A 418 31.84 12.14 -68.08
C SER A 418 32.75 11.93 -66.88
N GLU A 419 34.05 11.88 -67.19
CA GLU A 419 35.16 12.01 -66.26
C GLU A 419 35.06 13.29 -65.42
N GLY A 420 35.69 13.27 -64.23
CA GLY A 420 36.38 14.47 -63.75
C GLY A 420 36.38 14.74 -62.25
N ASN A 421 37.41 14.21 -61.59
CA ASN A 421 38.15 14.81 -60.48
C ASN A 421 37.58 14.68 -59.05
N GLY A 422 38.33 13.98 -58.20
CA GLY A 422 38.09 13.90 -56.76
C GLY A 422 38.70 15.06 -55.98
N GLU A 423 38.44 15.08 -54.69
CA GLU A 423 39.42 15.27 -53.61
C GLU A 423 38.76 14.93 -52.27
N GLU A 424 39.58 14.44 -51.33
CA GLU A 424 39.25 14.21 -49.93
C GLU A 424 38.80 15.51 -49.22
N ALA A 425 37.94 15.40 -48.21
CA ALA A 425 38.20 15.98 -46.88
C ALA A 425 37.03 15.73 -45.93
N SER A 426 37.43 15.57 -44.69
CA SER A 426 36.69 15.34 -43.45
C SER A 426 36.09 16.61 -42.84
N ASP A 427 35.32 16.37 -41.77
CA ASP A 427 35.09 17.19 -40.58
C ASP A 427 33.91 18.19 -40.53
N GLU A 428 33.05 17.88 -39.56
CA GLU A 428 32.48 18.72 -38.48
C GLU A 428 31.77 20.06 -38.76
N ASP A 429 30.54 20.07 -38.24
CA ASP A 429 29.91 21.06 -37.36
C ASP A 429 29.55 22.46 -37.89
N GLY A 430 28.37 22.93 -37.46
CA GLY A 430 27.91 24.28 -37.73
C GLY A 430 26.41 24.49 -37.66
N SER A 431 25.86 24.44 -36.45
CA SER A 431 24.57 24.96 -36.00
C SER A 431 24.13 26.32 -36.60
N ALA A 432 22.81 26.52 -36.80
CA ALA A 432 22.05 27.69 -36.31
C ALA A 432 20.59 27.75 -36.85
N ASP A 433 19.65 27.69 -35.90
CA ASP A 433 18.42 28.48 -35.70
C ASP A 433 17.53 28.99 -36.86
N GLY A 434 16.21 28.88 -36.63
CA GLY A 434 15.24 29.81 -37.23
C GLY A 434 13.77 29.39 -37.30
N ASP A 435 13.12 29.20 -36.13
CA ASP A 435 11.82 29.76 -35.71
C ASP A 435 10.54 29.80 -36.60
N SER A 436 9.41 29.57 -35.91
CA SER A 436 8.04 30.09 -36.08
C SER A 436 6.96 29.29 -36.82
N ALA A 437 6.03 28.79 -35.99
CA ALA A 437 4.62 29.20 -35.89
C ALA A 437 3.51 28.28 -36.47
N ASP A 438 2.84 27.62 -35.51
CA ASP A 438 1.41 27.69 -35.15
C ASP A 438 0.26 27.25 -36.08
N ASP A 439 -0.73 26.69 -35.36
CA ASP A 439 -2.20 26.68 -35.60
C ASP A 439 -2.75 25.53 -36.47
N ASP A 440 -3.82 24.79 -36.17
CA ASP A 440 -4.69 24.59 -35.00
C ASP A 440 -5.67 23.44 -35.37
N SER A 441 -6.10 22.71 -34.34
CA SER A 441 -7.39 22.01 -34.16
C SER A 441 -8.01 21.05 -35.20
N ALA A 442 -8.16 19.81 -34.71
CA ALA A 442 -9.42 19.14 -34.35
C ALA A 442 -10.39 18.59 -35.42
N ASP A 443 -10.67 17.30 -35.20
CA ASP A 443 -11.97 16.59 -35.25
C ASP A 443 -12.77 16.47 -36.55
N GLY A 444 -13.23 15.25 -36.83
CA GLY A 444 -14.37 15.01 -37.71
C GLY A 444 -14.41 13.66 -38.40
N ASP A 445 -14.88 12.66 -37.67
CA ASP A 445 -15.18 11.28 -38.06
C ASP A 445 -16.29 11.11 -39.15
N SER A 446 -16.20 9.98 -39.86
CA SER A 446 -17.24 9.19 -40.53
C SER A 446 -18.06 9.67 -41.75
N ALA A 447 -17.79 8.96 -42.86
CA ALA A 447 -18.67 7.99 -43.56
C ALA A 447 -19.92 8.40 -44.38
N ASP A 448 -20.03 7.66 -45.50
CA ASP A 448 -21.20 7.12 -46.21
C ASP A 448 -21.70 7.73 -47.56
N ASP A 449 -21.49 6.89 -48.58
CA ASP A 449 -22.41 6.39 -49.64
C ASP A 449 -22.96 7.29 -50.78
N ASP A 450 -22.42 7.07 -52.00
CA ASP A 450 -23.04 6.54 -53.26
C ASP A 450 -24.48 6.97 -53.69
N PRO A 451 -24.94 6.77 -54.97
CA PRO A 451 -24.32 6.93 -56.31
C PRO A 451 -25.28 7.53 -57.39
N ALA A 452 -24.87 7.38 -58.66
CA ALA A 452 -25.69 7.21 -59.89
C ALA A 452 -26.13 8.50 -60.64
N ASP A 453 -26.08 8.62 -61.98
CA ASP A 453 -25.54 7.79 -63.08
C ASP A 453 -25.69 8.54 -64.43
N GLU A 454 -24.90 8.09 -65.42
CA GLU A 454 -25.15 8.07 -66.89
C GLU A 454 -25.31 9.39 -67.69
N ALA A 455 -24.79 9.55 -68.93
CA ALA A 455 -24.44 8.53 -69.92
C ALA A 455 -23.50 9.05 -71.05
N ALA A 456 -22.66 8.12 -71.54
CA ALA A 456 -22.41 7.72 -72.94
C ALA A 456 -21.68 8.71 -73.91
N SER A 457 -20.72 8.30 -74.77
CA SER A 457 -20.32 6.97 -75.28
C SER A 457 -18.98 7.00 -76.04
N GLU A 458 -18.11 6.00 -75.79
CA GLU A 458 -17.42 5.02 -76.69
C GLU A 458 -16.75 5.49 -78.01
N GLU A 459 -15.59 5.02 -78.50
CA GLU A 459 -14.92 3.69 -78.56
C GLU A 459 -13.38 3.91 -78.69
N ALA A 460 -12.48 3.21 -77.98
CA ALA A 460 -11.99 1.81 -78.07
C ALA A 460 -10.74 1.60 -78.96
N THR A 461 -9.57 1.50 -78.32
CA THR A 461 -8.41 0.60 -78.59
C THR A 461 -7.57 0.64 -77.30
N GLY A 462 -7.37 -0.38 -76.47
CA GLY A 462 -7.17 -1.80 -76.76
C GLY A 462 -5.70 -2.15 -76.56
N GLU A 463 -5.17 -2.07 -75.33
CA GLU A 463 -4.06 -2.90 -74.86
C GLU A 463 -3.98 -2.86 -73.32
N GLU A 464 -4.57 -3.87 -72.68
CA GLU A 464 -4.17 -4.29 -71.34
C GLU A 464 -2.72 -4.76 -71.43
N ALA A 465 -1.77 -3.88 -71.12
CA ALA A 465 -0.48 -4.31 -70.65
C ALA A 465 -0.62 -4.60 -69.16
N SER A 466 -0.95 -5.84 -68.83
CA SER A 466 -0.53 -6.45 -67.58
C SER A 466 0.99 -6.28 -67.49
N GLN A 467 1.44 -5.18 -66.89
CA GLN A 467 2.80 -5.09 -66.37
C GLN A 467 2.86 -6.16 -65.29
N GLU A 468 3.36 -7.34 -65.63
CA GLU A 468 3.92 -8.24 -64.62
C GLU A 468 4.94 -7.38 -63.87
N GLU A 469 4.56 -6.89 -62.69
CA GLU A 469 5.49 -6.20 -61.80
C GLU A 469 6.69 -7.13 -61.62
N ASP A 470 7.89 -6.57 -61.77
CA ASP A 470 9.12 -7.34 -61.59
C ASP A 470 9.04 -8.09 -60.25
N PRO A 471 9.17 -9.44 -60.24
CA PRO A 471 9.09 -10.23 -59.02
C PRO A 471 10.08 -9.75 -57.94
N ALA A 472 11.22 -9.15 -58.33
CA ALA A 472 12.16 -8.54 -57.38
C ALA A 472 11.59 -7.28 -56.73
N LEU A 473 10.83 -6.47 -57.46
CA LEU A 473 10.20 -5.25 -56.96
C LEU A 473 8.99 -5.58 -56.05
N VAL A 474 8.24 -6.62 -56.39
CA VAL A 474 7.17 -7.18 -55.53
C VAL A 474 7.76 -7.74 -54.24
N ALA A 475 8.78 -8.59 -54.34
CA ALA A 475 9.45 -9.19 -53.19
C ALA A 475 10.07 -8.13 -52.25
N ARG A 476 10.68 -7.09 -52.82
CA ARG A 476 11.19 -5.94 -52.06
C ARG A 476 10.09 -5.20 -51.32
N ARG A 477 8.99 -4.87 -51.99
CA ARG A 477 7.85 -4.19 -51.37
C ARG A 477 7.24 -5.02 -50.23
N GLU A 478 7.17 -6.34 -50.38
CA GLU A 478 6.70 -7.22 -49.31
C GLU A 478 7.68 -7.30 -48.14
N ALA A 479 9.00 -7.35 -48.40
CA ALA A 479 10.03 -7.32 -47.36
C ALA A 479 10.00 -5.98 -46.59
N GLU A 480 9.87 -4.85 -47.29
CA GLU A 480 9.69 -3.52 -46.69
C GLU A 480 8.45 -3.49 -45.79
N LYS A 481 7.31 -4.03 -46.26
CA LYS A 481 6.08 -4.13 -45.45
C LYS A 481 6.27 -5.01 -44.22
N ARG A 482 6.94 -6.16 -44.33
CA ARG A 482 7.21 -7.04 -43.18
C ARG A 482 8.15 -6.38 -42.18
N ASN A 483 9.20 -5.71 -42.64
CA ASN A 483 10.13 -4.96 -41.79
C ASN A 483 9.43 -3.79 -41.09
N ALA A 484 8.63 -3.01 -41.82
CA ALA A 484 7.84 -1.93 -41.24
C ALA A 484 6.88 -2.44 -40.16
N ARG A 485 6.22 -3.59 -40.40
CA ARG A 485 5.36 -4.22 -39.38
C ARG A 485 6.17 -4.64 -38.13
N ARG A 486 7.31 -5.31 -38.30
CA ARG A 486 8.17 -5.71 -37.17
C ARG A 486 8.67 -4.49 -36.37
N GLN A 487 9.06 -3.42 -37.07
CA GLN A 487 9.47 -2.18 -36.43
C GLN A 487 8.31 -1.52 -35.67
N GLN A 488 7.12 -1.46 -36.28
CA GLN A 488 5.93 -0.93 -35.63
C GLN A 488 5.54 -1.73 -34.39
N GLU A 489 5.60 -3.06 -34.44
CA GLU A 489 5.36 -3.92 -33.28
C GLU A 489 6.35 -3.64 -32.14
N TYR A 490 7.63 -3.41 -32.47
CA TYR A 490 8.66 -3.03 -31.50
C TYR A 490 8.40 -1.64 -30.90
N ASP A 491 8.13 -0.64 -31.73
CA ASP A 491 7.86 0.73 -31.28
C ASP A 491 6.60 0.78 -30.39
N ASN A 492 5.56 0.00 -30.74
CA ASN A 492 4.37 -0.15 -29.93
C ASN A 492 4.66 -0.77 -28.55
N LYS A 493 5.57 -1.75 -28.46
CA LYS A 493 5.97 -2.34 -27.17
C LYS A 493 6.71 -1.32 -26.31
N LEU A 494 7.62 -0.54 -26.89
CA LEU A 494 8.31 0.54 -26.17
C LEU A 494 7.32 1.59 -25.65
N ALA A 495 6.40 2.03 -26.50
CA ALA A 495 5.38 3.00 -26.11
C ALA A 495 4.46 2.47 -25.01
N ALA A 496 4.02 1.21 -25.10
CA ALA A 496 3.18 0.57 -24.09
C ALA A 496 3.91 0.42 -22.75
N GLY A 497 5.18 0.00 -22.76
CA GLY A 497 6.00 -0.12 -21.54
C GLY A 497 6.21 1.22 -20.84
N ARG A 498 6.53 2.27 -21.60
CA ARG A 498 6.66 3.64 -21.06
C ARG A 498 5.34 4.14 -20.45
N ALA A 499 4.23 3.98 -21.16
CA ALA A 499 2.91 4.37 -20.66
C ALA A 499 2.50 3.59 -19.40
N ARG A 500 2.83 2.30 -19.33
CA ARG A 500 2.59 1.47 -18.13
C ARG A 500 3.38 1.98 -16.93
N VAL A 501 4.65 2.33 -17.13
CA VAL A 501 5.51 2.89 -16.08
C VAL A 501 5.01 4.26 -15.59
N GLU A 502 4.54 5.12 -16.50
CA GLU A 502 3.92 6.39 -16.14
C GLU A 502 2.69 6.18 -15.26
N ALA A 503 1.75 5.33 -15.68
CA ALA A 503 0.55 5.02 -14.90
C ALA A 503 0.86 4.40 -13.53
N LEU A 504 1.88 3.53 -13.43
CA LEU A 504 2.33 2.97 -12.15
C LEU A 504 2.93 4.05 -11.24
N ASN A 505 3.73 4.94 -11.79
CA ASN A 505 4.34 6.04 -11.03
C ASN A 505 3.30 7.08 -10.58
N ASP A 506 2.24 7.31 -11.35
CA ASP A 506 1.11 8.13 -10.90
C ASP A 506 0.38 7.49 -9.71
N ARG A 507 0.29 6.15 -9.67
CA ARG A 507 -0.29 5.42 -8.53
C ARG A 507 0.61 5.46 -7.29
N PHE A 508 1.92 5.29 -7.45
CA PHE A 508 2.88 5.15 -6.34
C PHE A 508 3.50 6.48 -5.86
N GLY A 509 3.50 7.48 -6.73
CA GLY A 509 4.34 8.67 -6.61
C GLY A 509 4.15 9.42 -5.30
N ASP A 510 2.90 9.53 -4.84
CA ASP A 510 2.50 10.40 -3.73
C ASP A 510 2.56 9.74 -2.35
N TRP A 511 2.85 8.44 -2.26
CA TRP A 511 2.68 7.67 -1.02
C TRP A 511 3.94 6.97 -0.57
N TYR A 512 4.24 7.04 0.73
CA TYR A 512 4.95 5.98 1.43
C TYR A 512 3.95 4.89 1.75
N TYR A 513 4.27 3.65 1.40
CA TYR A 513 3.49 2.49 1.78
C TYR A 513 4.01 1.93 3.09
N VAL A 514 3.16 1.21 3.80
CA VAL A 514 3.54 0.46 4.98
C VAL A 514 3.20 -1.00 4.74
N ILE A 515 4.15 -1.88 5.00
CA ILE A 515 3.99 -3.33 4.90
C ILE A 515 4.33 -4.00 6.23
N ALA A 516 3.77 -5.18 6.47
CA ALA A 516 4.11 -5.98 7.63
C ALA A 516 5.59 -6.41 7.59
N ASN A 517 6.26 -6.42 8.74
CA ASN A 517 7.70 -6.73 8.79
C ASN A 517 8.01 -8.19 8.44
N ASP A 518 7.07 -9.13 8.64
CA ASP A 518 7.22 -10.53 8.21
C ASP A 518 7.25 -10.65 6.68
N VAL A 519 6.42 -9.88 5.97
CA VAL A 519 6.43 -9.78 4.50
C VAL A 519 7.75 -9.16 4.03
N PHE A 520 8.20 -8.10 4.70
CA PHE A 520 9.52 -7.52 4.44
C PHE A 520 10.65 -8.55 4.57
N GLN A 521 10.65 -9.39 5.61
CA GLN A 521 11.69 -10.42 5.82
C GLN A 521 11.71 -11.48 4.73
N LYS A 522 10.55 -11.79 4.13
CA LYS A 522 10.46 -12.72 2.99
C LYS A 522 11.03 -12.10 1.69
N ILE A 523 11.00 -10.77 1.58
CA ILE A 523 11.46 -10.06 0.38
C ILE A 523 12.93 -9.63 0.48
N ARG A 524 13.36 -9.13 1.65
CA ARG A 524 14.75 -8.75 1.93
C ARG A 524 15.56 -10.02 2.23
N LEU A 525 15.97 -10.72 1.18
CA LEU A 525 16.85 -11.87 1.29
C LEU A 525 18.31 -11.45 1.14
N GLY A 526 19.17 -11.95 2.03
CA GLY A 526 20.63 -11.87 1.90
C GLY A 526 21.20 -13.06 1.11
N LEU A 527 22.50 -13.02 0.80
CA LEU A 527 23.18 -14.13 0.11
C LEU A 527 23.06 -15.46 0.87
N ASP A 528 23.04 -15.41 2.21
CA ASP A 528 22.92 -16.59 3.07
C ASP A 528 21.49 -17.18 3.07
N ASP A 529 20.48 -16.38 2.70
CA ASP A 529 19.11 -16.88 2.50
C ASP A 529 18.94 -17.49 1.11
N VAL A 530 19.56 -16.85 0.11
CA VAL A 530 19.49 -17.24 -1.32
C VAL A 530 20.27 -18.53 -1.60
N ILE A 531 21.30 -18.84 -0.82
CA ILE A 531 22.22 -19.96 -1.07
C ILE A 531 22.15 -20.96 0.08
N THR A 532 21.98 -22.24 -0.26
CA THR A 532 21.99 -23.33 0.72
C THR A 532 22.95 -24.45 0.31
N LYS A 533 23.34 -25.29 1.27
CA LYS A 533 24.15 -26.49 1.01
C LYS A 533 23.30 -27.58 0.40
N LYS A 534 23.86 -28.29 -0.59
CA LYS A 534 23.26 -29.49 -1.15
C LYS A 534 23.13 -30.56 -0.07
N THR A 535 21.95 -31.11 0.05
CA THR A 535 21.66 -32.27 0.89
C THR A 535 21.99 -33.57 0.15
N PRO A 536 22.12 -34.71 0.84
CA PRO A 536 22.32 -36.00 0.19
C PRO A 536 21.18 -36.41 -0.77
N GLU A 537 19.95 -35.96 -0.51
CA GLU A 537 18.79 -36.19 -1.38
C GLU A 537 18.90 -35.41 -2.70
N ASP A 538 19.49 -34.20 -2.67
CA ASP A 538 19.77 -33.39 -3.88
C ASP A 538 20.81 -34.05 -4.81
N ALA A 539 21.61 -34.99 -4.30
CA ALA A 539 22.62 -35.70 -5.09
C ALA A 539 22.04 -36.88 -5.92
N GLU A 540 20.86 -37.39 -5.56
CA GLU A 540 20.20 -38.47 -6.31
C GLU A 540 19.38 -37.96 -7.50
N THR A 541 18.75 -36.79 -7.39
CA THR A 541 18.01 -36.13 -8.49
C THR A 541 18.94 -35.67 -9.62
N GLY A 542 20.13 -35.15 -9.31
CA GLY A 542 21.12 -34.73 -10.33
C GLY A 542 21.71 -35.87 -11.18
N GLN A 543 21.63 -37.14 -10.73
CA GLN A 543 22.07 -38.30 -11.51
C GLN A 543 21.02 -38.78 -12.53
N ALA A 544 19.74 -38.45 -12.32
CA ALA A 544 18.68 -38.79 -13.26
C ALA A 544 18.74 -37.92 -14.52
N GLU A 545 19.12 -36.64 -14.40
CA GLU A 545 19.21 -35.70 -15.53
C GLU A 545 20.52 -35.82 -16.32
N ALA A 546 21.62 -36.18 -15.67
CA ALA A 546 22.91 -36.41 -16.34
C ALA A 546 22.96 -37.70 -17.20
N SER A 547 21.91 -38.52 -17.17
CA SER A 547 21.90 -39.84 -17.83
C SER A 547 21.23 -39.86 -19.23
N PHE A 548 20.69 -38.73 -19.72
CA PHE A 548 20.00 -38.69 -21.02
C PHE A 548 20.77 -37.91 -22.11
N THR A 549 22.04 -38.24 -22.33
CA THR A 549 22.73 -37.88 -23.59
C THR A 549 23.62 -39.02 -24.08
N MET A 550 23.07 -39.89 -24.93
CA MET A 550 23.86 -40.66 -25.90
C MET A 550 23.07 -40.80 -27.23
N PRO A 551 23.67 -40.46 -28.38
CA PRO A 551 23.01 -40.55 -29.66
C PRO A 551 23.20 -41.92 -30.32
N GLY A 552 22.09 -42.52 -30.78
CA GLY A 552 22.06 -43.38 -31.97
C GLY A 552 22.39 -44.86 -31.77
N ALA A 553 21.35 -45.71 -31.76
CA ALA A 553 21.31 -46.96 -32.53
C ALA A 553 19.87 -47.48 -32.60
N ALA A 554 19.27 -47.42 -33.79
CA ALA A 554 18.03 -48.10 -34.10
C ALA A 554 18.23 -49.62 -34.09
N ILE A 555 17.36 -50.35 -33.38
CA ILE A 555 17.04 -51.75 -33.70
C ILE A 555 15.51 -51.88 -33.71
N PRO A 556 14.88 -52.12 -34.87
CA PRO A 556 13.44 -52.32 -34.97
C PRO A 556 13.06 -53.79 -34.74
N GLY A 557 12.08 -53.99 -33.85
CA GLY A 557 11.26 -55.21 -33.78
C GLY A 557 11.62 -56.19 -32.68
N LEU A 558 10.93 -56.08 -31.53
CA LEU A 558 10.57 -57.21 -30.66
C LEU A 558 9.31 -56.82 -29.84
N PRO A 559 8.28 -57.68 -29.77
CA PRO A 559 7.07 -57.43 -28.98
C PRO A 559 7.24 -57.95 -27.55
N ASN A 560 6.91 -57.15 -26.54
CA ASN A 560 6.83 -57.64 -25.16
C ASN A 560 5.37 -57.99 -24.81
N LEU A 561 5.10 -59.29 -24.68
CA LEU A 561 4.03 -59.87 -23.85
C LEU A 561 4.25 -59.35 -22.40
N GLY A 562 3.25 -59.02 -21.58
CA GLY A 562 2.12 -59.84 -21.18
C GLY A 562 2.31 -60.32 -19.73
N ASP A 563 1.39 -59.85 -18.88
CA ASP A 563 0.85 -60.49 -17.66
C ASP A 563 1.58 -60.46 -16.29
N GLY A 564 0.76 -60.15 -15.26
CA GLY A 564 0.85 -60.68 -13.89
C GLY A 564 0.98 -59.61 -12.80
N ALA A 565 -0.09 -58.93 -12.33
CA ALA A 565 -1.10 -59.38 -11.34
C ALA A 565 -0.64 -59.47 -9.87
N ALA A 566 -1.03 -58.43 -9.10
CA ALA A 566 -1.53 -58.39 -7.69
C ALA A 566 -0.57 -58.75 -6.51
N PRO A 567 -0.87 -58.44 -5.21
CA PRO A 567 -2.11 -57.88 -4.62
C PRO A 567 -1.92 -56.80 -3.51
N ALA A 568 -3.06 -56.37 -2.96
CA ALA A 568 -3.26 -55.56 -1.75
C ALA A 568 -3.34 -56.40 -0.45
N ALA A 569 -3.04 -55.77 0.69
CA ALA A 569 -3.48 -56.08 2.08
C ALA A 569 -3.07 -54.85 2.95
N GLU A 570 -3.95 -54.05 3.54
CA GLU A 570 -4.61 -54.23 4.86
C GLU A 570 -3.68 -54.76 5.97
N GLU A 571 -3.42 -53.97 7.03
CA GLU A 571 -3.95 -54.21 8.40
C GLU A 571 -3.42 -53.19 9.44
N GLU A 572 -4.41 -52.60 10.14
CA GLU A 572 -4.56 -52.04 11.49
C GLU A 572 -3.40 -51.71 12.48
N ALA A 573 -3.74 -50.69 13.29
CA ALA A 573 -3.08 -50.19 14.51
C ALA A 573 -3.07 -51.19 15.69
N PRO A 574 -2.44 -50.79 16.82
CA PRO A 574 -3.30 -50.47 17.97
C PRO A 574 -2.86 -49.27 18.81
N ALA A 575 -3.82 -48.71 19.52
CA ALA A 575 -3.68 -47.80 20.66
C ALA A 575 -3.77 -48.58 21.99
N ASP A 576 -3.11 -48.10 23.05
CA ASP A 576 -3.72 -48.06 24.40
C ASP A 576 -2.96 -47.13 25.38
N GLU A 577 -3.71 -46.67 26.38
CA GLU A 577 -3.55 -45.54 27.31
C GLU A 577 -2.64 -45.72 28.56
N ALA A 578 -2.30 -44.54 29.12
CA ALA A 578 -2.31 -44.12 30.55
C ALA A 578 -1.15 -44.34 31.55
N ALA A 579 -0.76 -43.19 32.13
CA ALA A 579 -0.45 -42.84 33.53
C ALA A 579 0.84 -43.37 34.22
N ASP A 580 1.70 -42.47 34.71
CA ASP A 580 1.86 -42.09 36.14
C ASP A 580 3.06 -41.10 36.31
N GLU A 581 2.92 -40.08 37.17
CA GLU A 581 4.04 -39.29 37.71
C GLU A 581 4.74 -40.07 38.85
N PRO A 582 6.01 -39.78 39.23
CA PRO A 582 6.23 -38.82 40.33
C PRO A 582 7.54 -38.01 40.26
N ALA A 583 7.57 -36.98 41.12
CA ALA A 583 8.63 -36.02 41.45
C ALA A 583 10.00 -36.59 41.88
N ASP A 584 11.07 -35.79 41.70
CA ASP A 584 12.09 -35.55 42.75
C ASP A 584 12.98 -34.31 42.45
N GLU A 585 13.32 -33.55 43.49
CA GLU A 585 14.28 -32.43 43.51
C GLU A 585 15.74 -32.93 43.34
N PRO A 586 16.73 -32.02 43.19
CA PRO A 586 17.47 -31.67 44.40
C PRO A 586 17.92 -30.19 44.50
N ALA A 587 17.99 -29.75 45.76
CA ALA A 587 18.66 -28.55 46.25
C ALA A 587 20.20 -28.66 46.23
N ASP A 588 20.88 -27.51 46.09
CA ASP A 588 22.13 -27.24 46.81
C ASP A 588 22.37 -25.72 46.94
N GLU A 589 22.33 -25.24 48.18
CA GLU A 589 22.91 -23.98 48.66
C GLU A 589 24.41 -24.19 48.96
N PRO A 590 25.27 -23.15 49.00
CA PRO A 590 25.53 -22.52 50.30
C PRO A 590 25.72 -20.99 50.31
N ALA A 591 25.15 -20.38 51.36
CA ALA A 591 25.60 -19.31 52.26
C ALA A 591 26.95 -18.59 51.96
N ASP A 592 27.18 -17.31 52.32
CA ASP A 592 26.99 -16.78 53.66
C ASP A 592 27.16 -15.24 53.77
N THR A 593 26.58 -14.70 54.84
CA THR A 593 26.91 -13.50 55.65
C THR A 593 26.78 -12.05 55.14
N ALA A 594 25.69 -11.41 55.60
CA ALA A 594 25.61 -10.26 56.53
C ALA A 594 26.47 -8.98 56.32
N VAL A 595 25.83 -7.80 56.38
CA VAL A 595 25.76 -6.91 57.57
C VAL A 595 24.90 -5.66 57.31
N SER A 596 24.15 -5.32 58.36
CA SER A 596 23.25 -4.19 58.64
C SER A 596 23.82 -2.75 58.54
N GLN A 597 22.87 -1.79 58.55
CA GLN A 597 22.91 -0.34 58.91
C GLN A 597 22.86 0.58 57.68
N GLY A 598 22.05 1.65 57.60
CA GLY A 598 21.13 2.34 58.50
C GLY A 598 20.71 3.65 57.82
N ALA A 599 19.53 4.19 58.15
CA ALA A 599 19.07 5.51 57.71
C ALA A 599 20.01 6.65 58.18
N PRO A 600 19.93 7.85 57.57
CA PRO A 600 19.16 8.89 58.27
C PRO A 600 18.36 9.86 57.36
N ALA A 601 17.54 10.64 58.06
CA ALA A 601 16.57 11.63 57.60
C ALA A 601 17.16 13.03 57.32
N GLU A 602 16.35 13.84 56.60
CA GLU A 602 16.07 15.29 56.68
C GLU A 602 17.17 16.29 57.13
N GLN A 603 17.44 17.32 56.31
CA GLN A 603 16.99 18.72 56.52
C GLN A 603 17.58 19.73 55.49
N ASP A 604 16.66 20.42 54.81
CA ASP A 604 16.54 21.88 54.61
C ASP A 604 17.75 22.76 54.22
N ALA A 605 17.63 23.48 53.09
CA ALA A 605 17.65 24.97 53.04
C ALA A 605 17.66 25.54 51.59
N ALA A 606 16.54 26.18 51.24
CA ALA A 606 16.35 27.43 50.49
C ALA A 606 17.37 27.90 49.42
N GLN A 607 16.86 28.14 48.20
CA GLN A 607 16.94 29.45 47.53
C GLN A 607 16.01 29.53 46.29
N GLU A 608 15.09 30.49 46.33
CA GLU A 608 14.25 30.94 45.20
C GLU A 608 15.11 31.59 44.10
N PRO A 609 14.61 31.63 42.85
CA PRO A 609 14.75 32.84 42.07
C PRO A 609 13.40 33.39 41.61
N THR A 610 13.28 34.69 41.84
CA THR A 610 12.23 35.63 41.50
C THR A 610 11.93 35.72 40.01
N THR A 611 10.64 35.77 39.73
CA THR A 611 9.99 36.19 38.48
C THR A 611 10.25 37.68 38.22
N GLU A 612 10.81 38.02 37.05
CA GLU A 612 10.72 39.37 36.47
C GLU A 612 10.01 39.28 35.11
N ALA A 613 8.89 39.97 35.01
CA ALA A 613 8.18 40.25 33.78
C ALA A 613 8.70 41.57 33.17
N PRO A 614 8.79 41.71 31.84
CA PRO A 614 8.95 43.02 31.22
C PRO A 614 7.59 43.62 30.87
N THR A 615 7.38 44.84 31.38
CA THR A 615 6.26 45.73 31.09
C THR A 615 6.43 46.38 29.71
N ASP A 616 5.33 46.43 28.97
CA ASP A 616 5.13 47.21 27.76
C ASP A 616 4.98 48.70 28.11
N GLU A 617 5.76 49.58 27.47
CA GLU A 617 5.45 51.01 27.43
C GLU A 617 6.08 51.70 26.22
N ALA A 618 5.22 52.31 25.41
CA ALA A 618 5.48 53.47 24.56
C ALA A 618 4.30 54.45 24.77
N PRO A 619 4.39 55.77 24.47
CA PRO A 619 5.45 56.52 23.78
C PRO A 619 5.84 57.86 24.48
N ALA A 620 6.65 58.67 23.78
CA ALA A 620 7.07 60.07 24.00
C ALA A 620 6.02 60.99 24.69
N GLU A 621 6.37 61.96 25.54
CA GLU A 621 7.34 63.08 25.45
C GLU A 621 7.85 63.48 26.85
#